data_AF-A0A2S7JRI0-F1
#
_entry.id   AF-A0A2S7JRI0-F1
#
_cell.length_a   1.000
_cell.length_b   1.000
_cell.length_c   1.000
_cell.angle_alpha   90.00
_cell.angle_beta   90.00
_cell.angle_gamma   90.00
#
_symmetry.space_group_name_H-M   'P 1'
#
loop_
_entity.id
_entity.type
_entity.pdbx_description
1 polymer ?
#
loop_
_entity_poly.entity_id
_entity_poly.type
_entity_poly.pdbx_seq_one_letter_code
_entity_poly.pdbx_strand_id
1 'polypeptide(L)'
;MIGFLPIALLCSFLLSGCQNVPKWEYTEFTPMTYDKRIMNKVRLSWEVRPDAAEYCLQAHKGRDQAFNGTPVACAKWSQSTNECTIVTGPNPDHVVLGHEVRHCFEGHFH
;
A
#
# COMPACT_ATOMS: atom_id res chain seq x y z
N MET A 1 -4.88 -18.57 -50.13
CA MET A 1 -4.21 -17.37 -49.61
C MET A 1 -4.59 -17.20 -48.15
N ILE A 2 -3.73 -17.66 -47.25
CA ILE A 2 -3.95 -17.58 -45.80
C ILE A 2 -3.36 -16.24 -45.36
N GLY A 3 -4.22 -15.33 -44.89
CA GLY A 3 -3.82 -14.00 -44.45
C GLY A 3 -3.08 -14.07 -43.12
N PHE A 4 -1.83 -13.63 -43.12
CA PHE A 4 -1.02 -13.45 -41.91
C PHE A 4 -1.56 -12.24 -41.13
N LEU A 5 -2.29 -12.50 -40.05
CA LEU A 5 -2.63 -11.51 -39.03
C LEU A 5 -1.34 -11.20 -38.23
N PRO A 6 -0.96 -9.93 -38.00
CA PRO A 6 0.29 -9.62 -37.33
C PRO A 6 0.17 -9.94 -35.83
N ILE A 7 0.71 -11.10 -35.45
CA ILE A 7 0.84 -11.59 -34.06
C ILE A 7 1.64 -10.61 -33.17
N ALA A 8 2.33 -9.63 -33.75
CA ALA A 8 3.22 -8.70 -33.06
C ALA A 8 2.54 -7.67 -32.13
N LEU A 9 1.22 -7.47 -32.21
CA LEU A 9 0.53 -6.44 -31.41
C LEU A 9 -0.02 -6.91 -30.05
N LEU A 10 0.07 -8.21 -29.72
CA LEU A 10 -0.53 -8.74 -28.49
C LEU A 10 0.42 -8.85 -27.29
N CYS A 11 1.72 -8.56 -27.44
CA CYS A 11 2.70 -8.74 -26.36
C CYS A 11 2.89 -7.54 -25.43
N SER A 12 2.27 -6.38 -25.71
CA SER A 12 2.51 -5.15 -24.92
C SER A 12 1.75 -5.10 -23.59
N PHE A 13 0.88 -6.06 -23.28
CA PHE A 13 0.03 -6.04 -22.07
C PHE A 13 0.59 -6.80 -20.86
N LEU A 14 1.81 -7.33 -20.93
CA LEU A 14 2.42 -8.12 -19.84
C LEU A 14 3.64 -7.46 -19.18
N LEU A 15 3.68 -6.12 -19.16
CA LEU A 15 4.58 -5.40 -18.26
C LEU A 15 3.95 -5.33 -16.87
N SER A 16 3.86 -6.49 -16.21
CA SER A 16 3.69 -6.54 -14.75
C SER A 16 4.94 -5.89 -14.15
N GLY A 17 4.85 -4.62 -13.76
CA GLY A 17 5.96 -3.91 -13.14
C GLY A 17 6.38 -4.65 -11.86
N CYS A 18 7.62 -5.14 -11.81
CA CYS A 18 8.19 -5.62 -10.55
C CYS A 18 8.18 -4.45 -9.57
N GLN A 19 7.41 -4.59 -8.49
CA GLN A 19 7.46 -3.64 -7.40
C GLN A 19 8.76 -3.87 -6.63
N ASN A 20 9.73 -2.98 -6.85
CA ASN A 20 10.97 -2.98 -6.08
C ASN A 20 10.73 -2.20 -4.80
N VAL A 21 10.57 -2.91 -3.68
CA VAL A 21 10.54 -2.29 -2.37
C VAL A 21 11.92 -1.66 -2.10
N PRO A 22 11.98 -0.38 -1.71
CA PRO A 22 13.27 0.26 -1.48
C PRO A 22 14.08 -0.42 -0.39
N LYS A 23 15.41 -0.47 -0.56
CA LYS A 23 16.31 -1.17 0.37
C LYS A 23 16.18 -0.70 1.83
N TRP A 24 15.88 0.58 2.06
CA TRP A 24 15.74 1.11 3.41
C TRP A 24 14.53 0.56 4.18
N GLU A 25 13.49 0.06 3.49
CA GLU A 25 12.34 -0.57 4.14
C GLU A 25 12.70 -1.89 4.85
N TYR A 26 13.84 -2.49 4.51
CA TYR A 26 14.37 -3.69 5.15
C TYR A 26 15.27 -3.37 6.35
N THR A 27 15.51 -2.09 6.65
CA THR A 27 16.37 -1.71 7.79
C THR A 27 15.62 -1.90 9.10
N GLU A 28 16.36 -2.20 10.16
CA GLU A 28 15.80 -2.19 11.51
C GLU A 28 15.28 -0.79 11.85
N PHE A 29 14.14 -0.73 12.53
CA PHE A 29 13.57 0.52 13.00
C PHE A 29 13.35 0.45 14.51
N THR A 30 13.39 1.61 15.16
CA THR A 30 13.00 1.72 16.57
C THR A 30 11.49 1.97 16.64
N PRO A 31 10.70 1.07 17.24
CA PRO A 31 9.27 1.27 17.36
C PRO A 31 8.97 2.40 18.34
N MET A 32 7.87 3.10 18.10
CA MET A 32 7.36 4.10 19.03
C MET A 32 7.06 3.47 20.40
N THR A 33 7.37 4.18 21.49
CA THR A 33 7.08 3.72 22.86
C THR A 33 5.57 3.67 23.11
N TYR A 34 5.13 2.84 24.06
CA TYR A 34 3.70 2.58 24.34
C TYR A 34 2.89 3.86 24.61
N ASP A 35 3.49 4.82 25.31
CA ASP A 35 2.90 6.12 25.64
C ASP A 35 2.75 7.07 24.44
N LYS A 36 3.54 6.84 23.39
CA LYS A 36 3.54 7.67 22.18
C LYS A 36 2.68 7.11 21.05
N ARG A 37 2.43 5.79 21.05
CA ARG A 37 1.55 5.15 20.06
C ARG A 37 0.14 5.72 20.16
N ILE A 38 -0.45 6.07 19.02
CA ILE A 38 -1.88 6.42 18.96
C ILE A 38 -2.72 5.24 19.44
N MET A 39 -2.26 4.02 19.17
CA MET A 39 -2.97 2.80 19.53
C MET A 39 -2.03 1.70 20.01
N ASN A 40 -2.27 1.23 21.23
CA ASN A 40 -1.54 0.11 21.80
C ASN A 40 -2.15 -1.26 21.50
N LYS A 41 -3.44 -1.27 21.16
CA LYS A 41 -4.17 -2.42 20.64
C LYS A 41 -4.96 -1.95 19.42
N VAL A 42 -4.65 -2.49 18.26
CA VAL A 42 -5.28 -2.11 16.99
C VAL A 42 -6.09 -3.27 16.47
N ARG A 43 -7.34 -3.00 16.06
CA ARG A 43 -8.11 -3.91 15.22
C ARG A 43 -7.71 -3.65 13.77
N LEU A 44 -7.25 -4.69 13.08
CA LEU A 44 -6.82 -4.61 11.69
C LEU A 44 -7.85 -5.28 10.78
N SER A 45 -8.14 -4.65 9.66
CA SER A 45 -8.71 -5.28 8.48
C SER A 45 -7.74 -5.15 7.31
N TRP A 46 -7.78 -6.11 6.38
CA TRP A 46 -6.92 -6.10 5.21
C TRP A 46 -7.76 -6.30 3.94
N GLU A 47 -7.70 -5.33 3.03
CA GLU A 47 -8.36 -5.32 1.74
C GLU A 47 -7.32 -5.44 0.62
N VAL A 48 -7.50 -6.41 -0.27
CA VAL A 48 -6.64 -6.57 -1.46
C VAL A 48 -7.38 -6.01 -2.66
N ARG A 49 -6.74 -5.08 -3.38
CA ARG A 49 -7.36 -4.35 -4.50
C ARG A 49 -6.45 -4.31 -5.73
N PRO A 50 -6.97 -4.54 -6.94
CA PRO A 50 -6.22 -4.31 -8.18
C PRO A 50 -5.86 -2.83 -8.40
N ASP A 51 -6.71 -1.91 -7.94
CA ASP A 51 -6.58 -0.46 -8.08
C ASP A 51 -6.00 0.22 -6.83
N ALA A 52 -5.30 -0.52 -5.96
CA ALA A 52 -4.80 -0.03 -4.68
C ALA A 52 -4.03 1.30 -4.81
N ALA A 53 -3.22 1.45 -5.86
CA ALA A 53 -2.43 2.66 -6.08
C ALA A 53 -3.29 3.92 -6.28
N GLU A 54 -4.34 3.81 -7.11
CA GLU A 54 -5.28 4.90 -7.33
C GLU A 54 -6.13 5.15 -6.09
N TYR A 55 -6.65 4.08 -5.49
CA TYR A 55 -7.48 4.15 -4.28
C TYR A 55 -6.74 4.82 -3.12
N CYS A 56 -5.50 4.41 -2.86
CA CYS A 56 -4.66 4.99 -1.81
C CYS A 56 -4.32 6.44 -2.14
N LEU A 57 -3.92 6.76 -3.37
CA LEU A 57 -3.66 8.14 -3.78
C LEU A 57 -4.88 9.05 -3.54
N GLN A 58 -6.09 8.56 -3.82
CA GLN A 58 -7.33 9.29 -3.53
C GLN A 58 -7.56 9.45 -2.03
N ALA A 59 -7.27 8.43 -1.22
CA ALA A 59 -7.37 8.49 0.24
C ALA A 59 -6.42 9.53 0.88
N HIS A 60 -5.30 9.85 0.23
CA HIS A 60 -4.38 10.92 0.63
C HIS A 60 -4.87 12.33 0.27
N LYS A 61 -5.73 12.50 -0.75
CA LYS A 61 -6.18 13.82 -1.20
C LYS A 61 -6.92 14.54 -0.06
N GLY A 62 -6.39 15.69 0.36
CA GLY A 62 -6.94 16.49 1.47
C GLY A 62 -6.22 16.32 2.81
N ARG A 63 -5.12 15.55 2.87
CA ARG A 63 -4.19 15.55 4.01
C ARG A 63 -2.98 16.44 3.70
N ASP A 64 -2.54 17.25 4.66
CA ASP A 64 -1.45 18.24 4.52
C ASP A 64 -0.05 17.63 4.28
N GLN A 65 0.05 16.31 4.13
CA GLN A 65 1.29 15.62 3.84
C GLN A 65 1.49 15.52 2.34
N ALA A 66 2.47 16.28 1.83
CA ALA A 66 2.95 16.14 0.47
C ALA A 66 3.48 14.72 0.25
N PHE A 67 2.73 13.91 -0.49
CA PHE A 67 3.15 12.56 -0.88
C PHE A 67 3.97 12.64 -2.17
N ASN A 68 5.25 12.26 -2.11
CA ASN A 68 6.11 12.15 -3.28
C ASN A 68 6.03 10.72 -3.84
N GLY A 69 5.23 10.51 -4.89
CA GLY A 69 5.14 9.25 -5.62
C GLY A 69 3.70 8.79 -5.85
N THR A 70 3.53 7.55 -6.29
CA THR A 70 2.23 6.86 -6.27
C THR A 70 2.29 5.76 -5.18
N PRO A 71 1.43 5.80 -4.15
CA PRO A 71 1.43 4.76 -3.13
C PRO A 71 1.01 3.43 -3.75
N VAL A 72 1.56 2.32 -3.26
CA VAL A 72 1.18 0.96 -3.73
C VAL A 72 0.31 0.21 -2.70
N ALA A 73 0.22 0.77 -1.50
CA ALA A 73 -0.58 0.36 -0.37
C ALA A 73 -0.88 1.58 0.51
N CYS A 74 -1.79 1.43 1.48
CA CYS A 74 -2.14 2.47 2.44
C CYS A 74 -2.72 1.88 3.73
N ALA A 75 -2.68 2.68 4.80
CA ALA A 75 -3.25 2.35 6.10
C ALA A 75 -4.26 3.43 6.50
N LYS A 76 -5.54 3.05 6.58
CA LYS A 76 -6.65 3.98 6.82
C LYS A 76 -7.26 3.77 8.20
N TRP A 77 -7.34 4.82 8.98
CA TRP A 77 -8.04 4.81 10.26
C TRP A 77 -9.53 5.15 10.12
N SER A 78 -10.38 4.36 10.75
CA SER A 78 -11.80 4.66 10.92
C SER A 78 -12.12 4.93 12.39
N GLN A 79 -12.45 6.17 12.71
CA GLN A 79 -12.85 6.57 14.07
C GLN A 79 -14.18 5.93 14.49
N SER A 80 -15.10 5.69 13.55
CA SER A 80 -16.43 5.12 13.86
C SER A 80 -16.37 3.64 14.22
N THR A 81 -15.48 2.87 13.58
CA THR A 81 -15.33 1.43 13.79
C THR A 81 -14.13 1.06 14.65
N ASN A 82 -13.34 2.06 15.08
CA ASN A 82 -12.10 1.91 15.85
C ASN A 82 -11.18 0.83 15.24
N GLU A 83 -11.02 0.89 13.91
CA GLU A 83 -10.30 -0.10 13.11
C GLU A 83 -9.38 0.57 12.09
N CYS A 84 -8.21 -0.02 11.89
CA CYS A 84 -7.29 0.35 10.82
C CYS A 84 -7.44 -0.64 9.66
N THR A 85 -7.77 -0.13 8.48
CA THR A 85 -7.86 -0.91 7.25
C THR A 85 -6.57 -0.73 6.45
N ILE A 86 -5.84 -1.82 6.26
CA ILE A 86 -4.70 -1.90 5.36
C ILE A 86 -5.21 -2.24 3.97
N VAL A 87 -4.79 -1.50 2.96
CA VAL A 87 -5.14 -1.76 1.56
C VAL A 87 -3.87 -2.00 0.76
N THR A 88 -3.80 -3.10 0.04
CA THR A 88 -2.63 -3.45 -0.79
C THR A 88 -3.02 -3.79 -2.21
N GLY A 89 -2.07 -3.68 -3.14
CA GLY A 89 -2.14 -4.34 -4.45
C GLY A 89 -2.23 -5.86 -4.34
N PRO A 90 -2.46 -6.57 -5.46
CA PRO A 90 -2.39 -8.04 -5.50
C PRO A 90 -0.96 -8.52 -5.21
N ASN A 91 -0.83 -9.59 -4.42
CA ASN A 91 0.46 -10.24 -4.08
C ASN A 91 1.52 -9.29 -3.48
N PRO A 92 1.24 -8.57 -2.37
CA PRO A 92 2.23 -7.71 -1.74
C PRO A 92 3.36 -8.53 -1.12
N ASP A 93 4.54 -7.93 -1.05
CA ASP A 93 5.64 -8.46 -0.24
C ASP A 93 5.34 -8.24 1.26
N HIS A 94 5.87 -9.10 2.12
CA HIS A 94 5.77 -8.97 3.58
C HIS A 94 6.26 -7.60 4.09
N VAL A 95 7.22 -6.97 3.41
CA VAL A 95 7.68 -5.62 3.77
C VAL A 95 6.62 -4.56 3.50
N VAL A 96 5.89 -4.66 2.39
CA VAL A 96 4.76 -3.74 2.11
C VAL A 96 3.69 -3.90 3.18
N LEU A 97 3.27 -5.13 3.48
CA LEU A 97 2.25 -5.36 4.51
C LEU A 97 2.75 -4.91 5.90
N GLY A 98 4.00 -5.20 6.25
CA GLY A 98 4.60 -4.81 7.54
C GLY A 98 4.73 -3.30 7.72
N HIS A 99 5.04 -2.57 6.64
CA HIS A 99 5.07 -1.11 6.61
C HIS A 99 3.69 -0.53 6.98
N GLU A 100 2.62 -1.04 6.36
CA GLU A 100 1.25 -0.57 6.64
C GLU A 100 0.77 -0.95 8.05
N VAL A 101 1.14 -2.15 8.54
CA VAL A 101 0.84 -2.53 9.94
C VAL A 101 1.49 -1.54 10.91
N ARG A 102 2.74 -1.12 10.66
CA ARG A 102 3.41 -0.12 11.49
C ARG A 102 2.66 1.20 11.50
N HIS A 103 2.18 1.66 10.34
CA HIS A 103 1.33 2.86 10.26
C HIS A 103 0.08 2.77 11.13
N CYS A 104 -0.55 1.60 11.19
CA CYS A 104 -1.70 1.38 12.05
C CYS A 104 -1.39 1.51 13.56
N PHE A 105 -0.20 1.09 14.02
CA PHE A 105 0.20 1.21 15.43
C PHE A 105 0.74 2.60 15.80
N GLU A 106 1.55 3.19 14.91
CA GLU A 106 2.23 4.47 15.17
C GLU A 106 1.40 5.68 14.75
N GLY A 107 0.27 5.47 14.06
CA GLY A 107 -0.68 6.53 13.74
C GLY A 107 -0.35 7.35 12.49
N HIS A 108 0.49 6.80 11.61
CA HIS A 108 0.93 7.44 10.38
C HIS A 108 0.02 7.04 9.21
N PHE A 109 -1.27 7.33 9.33
CA PHE A 109 -2.30 6.93 8.37
C PHE A 109 -2.22 7.75 7.10
N HIS A 110 -2.26 7.06 5.96
CA HIS A 110 -2.03 7.67 4.67
C HIS A 110 -2.73 6.82 3.62
#